data_AF-A0AAD7NYR6-F1
#
_entry.id   AF-A0AAD7NYR6-F1
#
_cell.length_a   1.000
_cell.length_b   1.000
_cell.length_c   1.000
_cell.angle_alpha   90.00
_cell.angle_beta   90.00
_cell.angle_gamma   90.00
#
_symmetry.space_group_name_H-M   'P 1'
#
loop_
_entity.id
_entity.type
_entity.pdbx_description
1 polymer ?
#
loop_
_entity_poly.entity_id
_entity_poly.type
_entity_poly.pdbx_seq_one_letter_code
_entity_poly.pdbx_strand_id
1 'polypeptide(L)'
;TAAAATAAVDAAVSTSAAASTGANLQTFTQALGGDSAPPVTAGGEGFETDNSQFVNLAAALGRSCDVQHNLCANTANSGGGFAVSACDTQNTACHALIPS
;
A
#
# COMPACT_ATOMS: atom_id res chain seq x y z
N THR A 1 -35.62 -40.02 20.74
CA THR A 1 -34.25 -39.64 20.35
C THR A 1 -34.11 -38.12 20.47
N ALA A 2 -33.27 -37.68 21.42
CA ALA A 2 -32.79 -36.30 21.61
C ALA A 2 -31.80 -35.91 20.47
N ALA A 3 -31.34 -34.69 20.20
CA ALA A 3 -31.48 -33.32 20.72
C ALA A 3 -30.98 -32.35 19.62
N ALA A 4 -31.25 -31.06 19.82
CA ALA A 4 -30.86 -29.92 18.97
C ALA A 4 -29.35 -29.73 18.78
N ALA A 5 -28.96 -28.98 17.74
CA ALA A 5 -27.69 -28.26 17.70
C ALA A 5 -27.83 -26.93 16.93
N THR A 6 -27.74 -25.84 17.67
CA THR A 6 -27.47 -24.48 17.20
C THR A 6 -26.02 -24.39 16.71
N ALA A 7 -25.79 -23.95 15.48
CA ALA A 7 -24.45 -23.64 14.98
C ALA A 7 -24.28 -22.12 14.88
N ALA A 8 -23.25 -21.63 15.57
CA ALA A 8 -22.86 -20.25 15.69
C ALA A 8 -22.49 -19.64 14.32
N VAL A 9 -22.92 -18.41 14.10
CA VAL A 9 -22.43 -17.57 13.01
C VAL A 9 -21.07 -17.02 13.42
N ASP A 10 -20.01 -17.52 12.78
CA ASP A 10 -18.71 -16.85 12.78
C ASP A 10 -18.86 -15.57 11.95
N ALA A 11 -19.06 -14.47 12.65
CA ALA A 11 -18.96 -13.15 12.07
C ALA A 11 -17.49 -12.94 11.69
N ALA A 12 -17.14 -13.36 10.47
CA ALA A 12 -15.94 -12.93 9.80
C ALA A 12 -15.95 -11.40 9.83
N VAL A 13 -15.19 -10.85 10.79
CA VAL A 13 -14.86 -9.44 10.80
C VAL A 13 -13.99 -9.24 9.57
N SER A 14 -14.65 -8.93 8.46
CA SER A 14 -14.04 -8.13 7.42
C SER A 14 -13.63 -6.85 8.12
N THR A 15 -12.39 -6.79 8.61
CA THR A 15 -11.68 -5.54 8.76
C THR A 15 -11.54 -4.98 7.36
N SER A 16 -12.65 -4.44 6.85
CA SER A 16 -12.64 -3.45 5.79
C SER A 16 -11.71 -2.38 6.32
N ALA A 17 -10.45 -2.44 5.88
CA ALA A 17 -9.51 -1.35 6.04
C ALA A 17 -10.30 -0.12 5.62
N ALA A 18 -10.56 0.76 6.59
CA ALA A 18 -11.32 1.97 6.35
C ALA A 18 -10.61 2.64 5.19
N ALA A 19 -11.27 2.69 4.03
CA ALA A 19 -10.76 3.45 2.90
C ALA A 19 -10.68 4.88 3.42
N SER A 20 -9.47 5.36 3.65
CA SER A 20 -9.23 6.71 4.11
C SER A 20 -9.86 7.64 3.08
N THR A 21 -10.98 8.28 3.43
CA THR A 21 -11.79 9.16 2.56
C THR A 21 -11.06 10.46 2.15
N GLY A 22 -9.75 10.55 2.41
CA GLY A 22 -8.92 11.65 1.97
C GLY A 22 -8.53 11.55 0.50
N ALA A 23 -8.32 12.69 -0.15
CA ALA A 23 -7.68 12.71 -1.47
C ALA A 23 -6.29 12.05 -1.37
N ASN A 24 -5.95 11.21 -2.34
CA ASN A 24 -4.62 10.61 -2.42
C ASN A 24 -3.58 11.70 -2.72
N LEU A 25 -2.61 11.85 -1.82
CA LEU A 25 -1.50 12.79 -1.91
C LEU A 25 -0.29 12.21 -2.65
N GLN A 26 -0.25 10.89 -2.87
CA GLN A 26 0.75 10.26 -3.73
C GLN A 26 0.40 10.50 -5.20
N THR A 27 1.22 11.30 -5.88
CA THR A 27 1.00 11.71 -7.28
C THR A 27 1.77 10.87 -8.28
N PHE A 28 2.70 10.02 -7.82
CA PHE A 28 3.39 9.07 -8.69
C PHE A 28 2.42 7.99 -9.18
N THR A 29 2.28 7.86 -10.49
CA THR A 29 1.30 6.96 -11.13
C THR A 29 1.90 5.82 -11.93
N GLN A 30 3.22 5.82 -12.16
CA GLN A 30 3.87 4.71 -12.88
C GLN A 30 3.84 3.45 -12.02
N ALA A 31 3.56 2.31 -12.65
CA ALA A 31 3.38 1.03 -11.96
C ALA A 31 4.01 -0.10 -12.79
N LEU A 32 5.30 -0.37 -12.56
CA LEU A 32 6.01 -1.42 -13.30
C LEU A 32 5.55 -2.77 -12.76
N GLY A 33 5.20 -3.70 -13.65
CA GLY A 33 4.59 -4.97 -13.24
C GLY A 33 3.14 -4.85 -12.76
N GLY A 34 2.53 -3.67 -12.83
CA GLY A 34 1.16 -3.43 -12.37
C GLY A 34 1.03 -3.03 -10.90
N ASP A 35 2.16 -2.89 -10.18
CA ASP A 35 2.19 -2.52 -8.77
C ASP A 35 2.22 -1.01 -8.59
N SER A 36 1.10 -0.44 -8.15
CA SER A 36 0.99 1.00 -7.86
C SER A 36 1.40 1.32 -6.42
N ALA A 37 1.95 2.51 -6.20
CA ALA A 37 2.21 3.00 -4.86
C ALA A 37 0.91 3.11 -4.05
N PRO A 38 0.87 2.64 -2.79
CA PRO A 38 -0.29 2.76 -1.95
C PRO A 38 -0.64 4.24 -1.73
N PRO A 39 -1.93 4.57 -1.57
CA PRO A 39 -2.33 5.95 -1.39
C PRO A 39 -1.74 6.51 -0.09
N VAL A 40 -1.44 7.80 -0.13
CA VAL A 40 -1.16 8.60 1.07
C VAL A 40 -2.35 9.50 1.31
N THR A 41 -2.92 9.47 2.50
CA THR A 41 -4.08 10.29 2.85
C THR A 41 -3.84 11.02 4.16
N ALA A 42 -4.49 12.17 4.35
CA ALA A 42 -4.55 12.80 5.66
C ALA A 42 -5.41 11.94 6.61
N GLY A 43 -4.91 11.67 7.81
CA GLY A 43 -5.53 10.78 8.79
C GLY A 43 -4.61 10.51 9.98
N GLY A 44 -5.13 9.85 11.02
CA GLY A 44 -4.30 9.38 12.14
C GLY A 44 -3.49 10.48 12.83
N GLU A 45 -2.18 10.24 12.94
CA GLU A 45 -1.19 11.19 13.49
C GLU A 45 -0.86 12.37 12.55
N GLY A 46 -1.38 12.37 11.32
CA GLY A 46 -1.23 13.42 10.32
C GLY A 46 -1.44 12.87 8.91
N PHE A 47 -0.63 11.88 8.55
CA PHE A 47 -0.66 11.18 7.27
C PHE A 47 -0.63 9.67 7.46
N GLU A 48 -1.29 8.94 6.58
CA GLU A 48 -1.37 7.48 6.63
C GLU A 48 -1.10 6.89 5.25
N THR A 49 -0.42 5.75 5.23
CA THR A 49 -0.25 4.90 4.05
C THR A 49 0.07 3.48 4.50
N ASP A 50 -0.38 2.45 3.77
CA ASP A 50 -0.02 1.05 4.06
C ASP A 50 -0.19 0.67 5.55
N ASN A 51 -1.32 1.07 6.15
CA ASN A 51 -1.62 0.86 7.58
C ASN A 51 -0.58 1.45 8.58
N SER A 52 0.27 2.35 8.11
CA SER A 52 1.30 3.06 8.89
C SER A 52 0.94 4.54 9.00
N GLN A 53 1.23 5.14 10.15
CA GLN A 53 0.94 6.55 10.44
C GLN A 53 2.24 7.36 10.51
N PHE A 54 2.18 8.62 10.06
CA PHE A 54 3.31 9.53 9.99
C PHE A 54 2.87 10.95 10.32
N VAL A 55 3.70 11.67 11.08
CA VAL A 55 3.48 13.11 11.34
C VAL A 55 3.92 14.00 10.18
N ASN A 56 4.71 13.47 9.23
CA ASN A 56 5.32 14.21 8.14
C ASN A 56 4.91 13.61 6.78
N LEU A 57 4.46 14.46 5.85
CA LEU A 57 4.00 14.05 4.52
C LEU A 57 5.12 13.39 3.70
N ALA A 58 6.33 13.96 3.69
CA ALA A 58 7.45 13.42 2.94
C ALA A 58 7.82 12.00 3.43
N ALA A 59 7.73 11.74 4.73
CA ALA A 59 7.94 10.40 5.28
C ALA A 59 6.86 9.39 4.82
N ALA A 60 5.59 9.81 4.81
CA ALA A 60 4.50 8.98 4.30
C ALA A 60 4.63 8.70 2.79
N LEU A 61 5.00 9.70 2.00
CA LEU A 61 5.25 9.55 0.56
C LEU A 61 6.44 8.62 0.29
N GLY A 62 7.52 8.75 1.05
CA GLY A 62 8.67 7.85 0.98
C GLY A 62 8.29 6.40 1.27
N ARG A 63 7.52 6.17 2.34
CA ARG A 63 6.99 4.83 2.67
C ARG A 63 6.14 4.26 1.53
N SER A 64 5.28 5.08 0.92
CA SER A 64 4.46 4.69 -0.22
C SER A 64 5.31 4.25 -1.42
N CYS A 65 6.37 4.99 -1.76
CA CYS A 65 7.33 4.59 -2.80
C CYS A 65 8.03 3.26 -2.47
N ASP A 66 8.48 3.08 -1.22
CA ASP A 66 9.19 1.87 -0.81
C ASP A 66 8.28 0.63 -0.82
N VAL A 67 7.00 0.78 -0.47
CA VAL A 67 6.01 -0.30 -0.58
C VAL A 67 5.81 -0.69 -2.05
N GLN A 68 5.69 0.28 -2.96
CA GLN A 68 5.62 0.01 -4.40
C GLN A 68 6.84 -0.77 -4.88
N HIS A 69 8.03 -0.35 -4.47
CA HIS A 69 9.27 -1.01 -4.83
C HIS A 69 9.28 -2.48 -4.43
N ASN A 70 8.87 -2.78 -3.19
CA ASN A 70 8.83 -4.15 -2.69
C ASN A 70 7.81 -5.01 -3.45
N LEU A 71 6.63 -4.46 -3.79
CA LEU A 71 5.63 -5.15 -4.62
C LEU A 71 6.19 -5.43 -6.02
N CYS A 72 6.77 -4.42 -6.68
CA CYS A 72 7.42 -4.56 -7.97
C CYS A 72 8.55 -5.61 -7.95
N ALA A 73 9.39 -5.59 -6.91
CA ALA A 73 10.48 -6.54 -6.77
C ALA A 73 9.96 -7.98 -6.56
N ASN A 74 8.87 -8.16 -5.80
CA ASN A 74 8.21 -9.44 -5.65
C ASN A 74 7.67 -9.94 -7.01
N THR A 75 7.07 -9.07 -7.81
CA THR A 75 6.60 -9.39 -9.17
C THR A 75 7.75 -9.78 -10.09
N ALA A 76 8.85 -9.01 -10.08
CA ALA A 76 10.07 -9.34 -10.84
C ALA A 76 10.61 -10.73 -10.46
N ASN A 77 10.77 -10.99 -9.16
CA ASN A 77 11.27 -12.25 -8.62
C ASN A 77 10.34 -13.43 -8.88
N SER A 78 9.04 -13.18 -9.06
CA SER A 78 8.03 -14.20 -9.37
C SER A 78 7.92 -14.50 -10.87
N GLY A 79 8.81 -13.95 -11.71
CA GLY A 79 8.82 -14.18 -13.15
C GLY A 79 8.11 -13.11 -13.98
N GLY A 80 8.00 -11.87 -13.47
CA GLY A 80 7.33 -10.75 -14.15
C GLY A 80 7.95 -10.30 -15.48
N GLY A 81 9.07 -10.90 -15.92
CA GLY A 81 9.70 -10.61 -17.23
C GLY A 81 10.56 -9.35 -17.26
N PHE A 82 10.87 -8.76 -16.10
CA PHE A 82 11.78 -7.62 -15.93
C PHE A 82 12.67 -7.84 -14.69
N ALA A 83 13.73 -7.04 -14.57
CA ALA A 83 14.68 -7.13 -13.46
C ALA A 83 14.30 -6.20 -12.30
N VAL A 84 14.71 -6.57 -11.07
CA VAL A 84 14.53 -5.73 -9.86
C VAL A 84 15.16 -4.34 -10.03
N SER A 85 16.24 -4.20 -10.80
CA SER A 85 16.86 -2.90 -11.09
C SER A 85 15.94 -1.90 -11.81
N ALA A 86 14.91 -2.39 -12.52
CA ALA A 86 13.88 -1.55 -13.09
C ALA A 86 12.91 -1.03 -12.01
N CYS A 87 12.66 -1.82 -10.95
CA CYS A 87 11.94 -1.37 -9.76
C CYS A 87 12.75 -0.31 -9.00
N ASP A 88 14.07 -0.47 -8.85
CA ASP A 88 14.93 0.55 -8.23
C ASP A 88 14.85 1.90 -8.98
N THR A 89 14.82 1.84 -10.31
CA THR A 89 14.66 3.01 -11.18
C THR A 89 13.30 3.67 -10.96
N GLN A 90 12.22 2.88 -10.88
CA GLN A 90 10.88 3.36 -10.55
C GLN A 90 10.83 3.99 -9.15
N ASN A 91 11.46 3.37 -8.15
CA ASN A 91 11.52 3.88 -6.79
C ASN A 91 12.23 5.24 -6.74
N THR A 92 13.36 5.37 -7.43
CA THR A 92 14.10 6.63 -7.54
C THR A 92 13.23 7.74 -8.16
N ALA A 93 12.49 7.41 -9.22
CA ALA A 93 11.57 8.35 -9.85
C ALA A 93 10.40 8.74 -8.93
N CYS A 94 9.89 7.80 -8.13
CA CYS A 94 8.85 8.07 -7.12
C CYS A 94 9.37 9.03 -6.04
N HIS A 95 10.54 8.75 -5.46
CA HIS A 95 11.16 9.60 -4.44
C HIS A 95 11.52 10.99 -4.95
N ALA A 96 11.85 11.13 -6.24
CA ALA A 96 12.15 12.43 -6.85
C ALA A 96 10.96 13.41 -6.87
N LEU A 97 9.72 12.93 -6.68
CA LEU A 97 8.52 13.76 -6.59
C LEU A 97 8.18 14.20 -5.16
N ILE A 98 8.94 13.75 -4.15
CA ILE A 98 8.69 14.09 -2.76
C ILE A 98 9.10 15.55 -2.51
N PRO A 99 8.20 16.43 -2.03
CA PRO A 99 8.53 17.80 -1.72
C PRO A 99 9.53 17.88 -0.56
N SER A 100 10.50 18.80 -0.68
CA SER A 100 11.54 19.09 0.32
C SER A 100 11.02 19.81 1.55
#